data_AF-A0A9P8DVE2-F1
#
_entry.id   AF-A0A9P8DVE2-F1
#
_cell.length_a   1.000
_cell.length_b   1.000
_cell.length_c   1.000
_cell.angle_alpha   90.00
_cell.angle_beta   90.00
_cell.angle_gamma   90.00
#
_symmetry.space_group_name_H-M   'P 1'
#
loop_
_entity.id
_entity.type
_entity.pdbx_description
1 polymer ?
#
loop_
_entity_poly.entity_id
_entity_poly.type
_entity_poly.pdbx_seq_one_letter_code
_entity_poly.pdbx_strand_id
1 'polypeptide(L)'
;VTIAQLGHYIGYFSEKTSELPPAANTRILALCTGSLAAAAVASARTLDELVTIGVETVRIAFRTGVRVNEARTALGQDLMSRECWSTIVTGINEQSAKEALNAFHESAGIPTTSHAYISAVSTMAITISGPPTTTKRFFEESEAVRKNNRVKIPVYAPYHAEHLYSSADIEAIIGEESAKLLQAYQPRSLVHSGSSGMCHIAENTFELFKLSLNDMLRSPVGWNNLLEESVSQITANTNASAKVFCIGVSNVSNSLVSAIKAGGQASVSLVDHSAWESAVTDASHGRTQNDKIAIVGMSGRFPSAASTEALWELLEKGLDVHRKIPSDRFDADAHCDPSGKGKNKSHTPYGCFIDEPGLFDPRFFNMSPREAAQTDPMGRLALVTAYEALEQSGYVPNRTPSTKLHRIGTFYGQTSDDWREINASENVDTYFITGGVRAFAPGRINYYFKFSGPSFSIDTACSSSLAAIQLACTSLWAGDCDTACAGGLNVLTNPDIFSGLSKGQFLSKTGSCKTYDNAADGYCRGDGCGTVVLKRYEDALADKDNILGCILGAATNHSAEAVSITHPHAGAQEFLYKKVLANAGVDAHEISYVEMHGTGTQAGDGIEMTS
;
A
#
# COMPACT_ATOMS: atom_id res chain seq x y z
N VAL A 1 4.89 1.17 -18.42
CA VAL A 1 5.73 2.33 -18.82
C VAL A 1 4.88 3.55 -19.14
N THR A 2 4.03 3.52 -20.17
CA THR A 2 3.20 4.67 -20.57
C THR A 2 2.33 5.24 -19.44
N ILE A 3 1.66 4.39 -18.65
CA ILE A 3 0.88 4.83 -17.48
C ILE A 3 1.76 5.61 -16.49
N ALA A 4 2.94 5.09 -16.16
CA ALA A 4 3.85 5.75 -15.24
C ALA A 4 4.35 7.09 -15.77
N GLN A 5 4.70 7.18 -17.07
CA GLN A 5 5.15 8.44 -17.68
C GLN A 5 4.06 9.51 -17.68
N LEU A 6 2.83 9.16 -18.08
CA LEU A 6 1.69 10.08 -18.04
C LEU A 6 1.34 10.45 -16.59
N GLY A 7 1.34 9.48 -15.68
CA GLY A 7 1.08 9.69 -14.26
C GLY A 7 2.09 10.63 -13.61
N HIS A 8 3.39 10.47 -13.87
CA HIS A 8 4.44 11.37 -13.37
C HIS A 8 4.28 12.77 -13.94
N TYR A 9 3.98 12.91 -15.24
CA TYR A 9 3.75 14.20 -15.87
C TYR A 9 2.54 14.92 -15.24
N ILE A 10 1.40 14.23 -15.13
CA ILE A 10 0.18 14.78 -14.55
C ILE A 10 0.38 15.13 -13.08
N GLY A 11 0.95 14.21 -12.28
CA GLY A 11 1.21 14.41 -10.86
C GLY A 11 2.04 15.67 -10.63
N TYR A 12 3.19 15.79 -11.30
CA TYR A 12 4.07 16.94 -11.14
C TYR A 12 3.41 18.28 -11.52
N PHE A 13 2.85 18.37 -12.73
CA PHE A 13 2.34 19.65 -13.22
C PHE A 13 0.97 20.01 -12.64
N SER A 14 0.25 19.05 -12.04
CA SER A 14 -0.97 19.34 -11.28
C SER A 14 -0.67 20.09 -9.98
N GLU A 15 0.40 19.72 -9.28
CA GLU A 15 0.86 20.41 -8.06
C GLU A 15 1.61 21.70 -8.39
N LYS A 16 2.31 21.74 -9.52
CA LYS A 16 3.16 22.86 -9.94
C LYS A 16 2.73 23.45 -11.27
N THR A 17 1.48 23.90 -11.36
CA THR A 17 0.90 24.41 -12.61
C THR A 17 1.69 25.58 -13.20
N SER A 18 2.35 26.41 -12.37
CA SER A 18 3.21 27.51 -12.81
C SER A 18 4.50 27.06 -13.50
N GLU A 19 4.89 25.79 -13.36
CA GLU A 19 6.07 25.21 -14.00
C GLU A 19 5.74 24.53 -15.34
N LEU A 20 4.45 24.43 -15.73
CA LEU A 20 4.04 23.78 -16.97
C LEU A 20 4.74 24.43 -18.19
N PRO A 21 5.50 23.67 -19.00
CA PRO A 21 6.27 24.24 -20.10
C PRO A 21 5.36 24.82 -21.19
N PRO A 22 5.59 26.07 -21.66
CA PRO A 22 4.82 26.64 -22.75
C PRO A 22 5.12 25.91 -24.06
N ALA A 23 4.07 25.47 -24.76
CA ALA A 23 4.19 24.62 -25.96
C ALA A 23 5.11 25.21 -27.05
N ALA A 24 5.03 26.53 -27.28
CA ALA A 24 5.82 27.21 -28.32
C ALA A 24 7.35 27.06 -28.16
N ASN A 25 7.82 26.99 -26.90
CA ASN A 25 9.25 26.92 -26.56
C ASN A 25 9.63 25.54 -25.99
N THR A 26 8.75 24.55 -26.14
CA THR A 26 8.98 23.19 -25.65
C THR A 26 9.30 22.26 -26.81
N ARG A 27 10.25 21.36 -26.57
CA ARG A 27 10.55 20.23 -27.45
C ARG A 27 10.38 18.96 -26.63
N ILE A 28 9.71 17.98 -27.21
CA ILE A 28 9.48 16.69 -26.55
C ILE A 28 10.34 15.65 -27.26
N LEU A 29 11.20 15.00 -26.48
CA LEU A 29 12.06 13.92 -26.94
C LEU A 29 11.55 12.62 -26.32
N ALA A 30 11.48 11.57 -27.13
CA ALA A 30 11.01 10.28 -26.68
C ALA A 30 11.70 9.14 -27.42
N LEU A 31 11.86 8.01 -26.72
CA LEU A 31 12.46 6.80 -27.24
C LEU A 31 11.48 5.64 -27.05
N CYS A 32 11.30 4.83 -28.11
CA CYS A 32 10.48 3.63 -28.08
C CYS A 32 9.08 3.89 -27.47
N THR A 33 8.73 3.18 -26.39
CA THR A 33 7.41 3.31 -25.72
C THR A 33 7.09 4.72 -25.19
N GLY A 34 8.11 5.55 -24.94
CA GLY A 34 7.91 6.95 -24.56
C GLY A 34 7.25 7.79 -25.65
N SER A 35 7.33 7.38 -26.92
CA SER A 35 6.81 8.16 -28.05
C SER A 35 5.28 8.31 -27.99
N LEU A 36 4.57 7.31 -27.45
CA LEU A 36 3.13 7.40 -27.23
C LEU A 36 2.76 8.45 -26.17
N ALA A 37 3.48 8.46 -25.04
CA ALA A 37 3.26 9.46 -23.99
C ALA A 37 3.62 10.86 -24.49
N ALA A 38 4.68 10.99 -25.28
CA ALA A 38 5.08 12.25 -25.91
C ALA A 38 4.02 12.78 -26.89
N ALA A 39 3.43 11.91 -27.72
CA ALA A 39 2.35 12.29 -28.62
C ALA A 39 1.12 12.80 -27.86
N ALA A 40 0.77 12.15 -26.74
CA ALA A 40 -0.32 12.57 -25.87
C ALA A 40 -0.06 13.95 -25.24
N VAL A 41 1.09 14.12 -24.59
CA VAL A 41 1.50 15.38 -23.95
C VAL A 41 1.60 16.52 -24.96
N ALA A 42 2.14 16.26 -26.16
CA ALA A 42 2.23 17.25 -27.21
C ALA A 42 0.86 17.77 -27.67
N SER A 43 -0.18 16.97 -27.52
CA SER A 43 -1.50 17.21 -28.13
C SER A 43 -2.53 17.78 -27.15
N ALA A 44 -2.27 17.71 -25.86
CA ALA A 44 -3.14 18.26 -24.83
C ALA A 44 -2.90 19.76 -24.60
N ARG A 45 -3.96 20.56 -24.46
CA ARG A 45 -3.85 21.98 -24.06
C ARG A 45 -3.79 22.16 -22.55
N THR A 46 -4.44 21.26 -21.81
CA THR A 46 -4.54 21.28 -20.35
C THR A 46 -4.30 19.87 -19.81
N LEU A 47 -4.08 19.75 -18.50
CA LEU A 47 -3.98 18.44 -17.86
C LEU A 47 -5.30 17.64 -17.96
N ASP A 48 -6.45 18.32 -17.97
CA ASP A 48 -7.75 17.65 -18.15
C ASP A 48 -7.90 17.03 -19.55
N GLU A 49 -7.48 17.77 -20.60
CA GLU A 49 -7.42 17.21 -21.96
C GLU A 49 -6.42 16.04 -22.03
N LEU A 50 -5.29 16.14 -21.32
CA LEU A 50 -4.30 15.08 -21.25
C LEU A 50 -4.85 13.80 -20.61
N VAL A 51 -5.73 13.89 -19.61
CA VAL A 51 -6.40 12.70 -19.04
C VAL A 51 -7.20 11.98 -20.12
N THR A 52 -7.96 12.72 -20.93
CA THR A 52 -8.80 12.15 -22.00
C THR A 52 -7.94 11.47 -23.08
N ILE A 53 -6.92 12.17 -23.59
CA ILE A 53 -6.00 11.61 -24.59
C ILE A 53 -5.17 10.46 -23.98
N GLY A 54 -4.83 10.58 -22.70
CA GLY A 54 -4.02 9.62 -21.94
C GLY A 54 -4.68 8.26 -21.80
N VAL A 55 -5.99 8.20 -21.57
CA VAL A 55 -6.75 6.93 -21.54
C VAL A 55 -6.63 6.19 -22.87
N GLU A 56 -6.82 6.90 -23.99
CA GLU A 56 -6.65 6.32 -25.33
C GLU A 56 -5.20 5.91 -25.60
N THR A 57 -4.23 6.71 -25.13
CA THR A 57 -2.79 6.39 -25.21
C THR A 57 -2.48 5.07 -24.52
N VAL A 58 -3.10 4.81 -23.36
CA VAL A 58 -2.96 3.54 -22.63
C VAL A 58 -3.58 2.39 -23.40
N ARG A 59 -4.78 2.54 -23.97
CA ARG A 59 -5.40 1.52 -24.85
C ARG A 59 -4.48 1.17 -26.03
N ILE A 60 -3.93 2.19 -26.69
CA ILE A 60 -2.99 2.05 -27.82
C ILE A 60 -1.71 1.33 -27.36
N ALA A 61 -1.16 1.68 -26.20
CA ALA A 61 0.03 1.01 -25.65
C ALA A 61 -0.22 -0.48 -25.37
N PHE A 62 -1.38 -0.84 -24.80
CA PHE A 62 -1.76 -2.25 -24.61
C PHE A 62 -1.93 -2.99 -25.94
N ARG A 63 -2.61 -2.38 -26.93
CA ARG A 63 -2.76 -2.95 -28.28
C ARG A 63 -1.42 -3.13 -28.98
N THR A 64 -0.49 -2.19 -28.80
CA THR A 64 0.89 -2.31 -29.27
C THR A 64 1.54 -3.55 -28.65
N GLY A 65 1.45 -3.70 -27.32
CA GLY A 65 1.97 -4.85 -26.59
C GLY A 65 1.43 -6.20 -27.10
N VAL A 66 0.12 -6.26 -27.39
CA VAL A 66 -0.51 -7.44 -28.00
C VAL A 66 0.07 -7.70 -29.38
N ARG A 67 0.17 -6.69 -30.25
CA ARG A 67 0.68 -6.85 -31.62
C ARG A 67 2.14 -7.31 -31.66
N VAL A 68 3.02 -6.72 -30.84
CA VAL A 68 4.42 -7.17 -30.79
C VAL A 68 4.55 -8.58 -30.19
N ASN A 69 3.62 -8.97 -29.31
CA ASN A 69 3.58 -10.32 -28.78
C ASN A 69 3.08 -11.34 -29.82
N GLU A 70 2.12 -10.98 -30.67
CA GLU A 70 1.72 -11.80 -31.82
C GLU A 70 2.89 -12.06 -32.77
N ALA A 71 3.67 -11.02 -33.10
CA ALA A 71 4.88 -11.16 -33.91
C ALA A 71 5.92 -12.06 -33.23
N ARG A 72 6.11 -11.91 -31.92
CA ARG A 72 7.00 -12.74 -31.11
C ARG A 72 6.59 -14.22 -31.11
N THR A 73 5.30 -14.51 -30.92
CA THR A 73 4.76 -15.88 -30.92
C THR A 73 4.82 -16.52 -32.31
N ALA A 74 4.58 -15.74 -33.37
CA ALA A 74 4.74 -16.21 -34.75
C ALA A 74 6.19 -16.64 -35.07
N LEU A 75 7.17 -16.13 -34.33
CA LEU A 75 8.59 -16.50 -34.42
C LEU A 75 8.97 -17.66 -33.48
N GLY A 76 7.99 -18.39 -32.95
CA GLY A 76 8.18 -19.66 -32.23
C GLY A 76 8.58 -19.51 -30.76
N GLN A 77 8.40 -18.34 -30.15
CA GLN A 77 8.68 -18.13 -28.73
C GLN A 77 7.43 -18.34 -27.86
N ASP A 78 7.60 -19.09 -26.77
CA ASP A 78 6.58 -19.34 -25.75
C ASP A 78 6.11 -18.05 -25.08
N LEU A 79 4.80 -17.96 -24.81
CA LEU A 79 4.14 -16.83 -24.16
C LEU A 79 4.78 -16.46 -22.82
N MET A 80 5.26 -17.47 -22.07
CA MET A 80 5.85 -17.29 -20.74
C MET A 80 7.37 -17.01 -20.75
N SER A 81 8.01 -17.02 -21.91
CA SER A 81 9.46 -16.77 -22.02
C SER A 81 9.81 -15.35 -21.56
N ARG A 82 10.83 -15.26 -20.69
CA ARG A 82 11.44 -13.99 -20.23
C ARG A 82 12.78 -13.71 -20.89
N GLU A 83 13.06 -14.31 -22.04
CA GLU A 83 14.31 -14.07 -22.75
C GLU A 83 14.33 -12.66 -23.38
N CYS A 84 15.45 -11.96 -23.19
CA CYS A 84 15.66 -10.64 -23.77
C CYS A 84 15.89 -10.75 -25.28
N TRP A 85 15.14 -9.96 -26.05
CA TRP A 85 15.25 -9.83 -27.50
C TRP A 85 16.35 -8.86 -27.92
N SER A 86 16.78 -7.97 -27.04
CA SER A 86 17.70 -6.87 -27.36
C SER A 86 18.97 -6.92 -26.53
N THR A 87 20.11 -6.69 -27.17
CA THR A 87 21.44 -6.68 -26.56
C THR A 87 22.24 -5.48 -27.05
N ILE A 88 22.75 -4.68 -26.12
CA ILE A 88 23.70 -3.60 -26.39
C ILE A 88 25.07 -4.21 -26.67
N VAL A 89 25.72 -3.77 -27.75
CA VAL A 89 27.04 -4.22 -28.21
C VAL A 89 27.95 -3.02 -28.38
N THR A 90 29.10 -3.04 -27.70
CA THR A 90 30.10 -1.96 -27.76
C THR A 90 31.32 -2.38 -28.57
N GLY A 91 32.01 -1.43 -29.21
CA GLY A 91 33.26 -1.70 -29.94
C GLY A 91 33.07 -2.19 -31.39
N ILE A 92 31.89 -1.96 -31.96
CA ILE A 92 31.60 -2.16 -33.38
C ILE A 92 30.74 -0.98 -33.86
N ASN A 93 31.01 -0.48 -35.06
CA ASN A 93 30.21 0.59 -35.67
C ASN A 93 29.00 0.01 -36.42
N GLU A 94 28.04 0.86 -36.76
CA GLU A 94 26.80 0.45 -37.43
C GLU A 94 27.04 -0.26 -38.77
N GLN A 95 27.96 0.25 -39.59
CA GLN A 95 28.22 -0.30 -40.93
C GLN A 95 28.80 -1.71 -40.84
N SER A 96 29.83 -1.92 -40.01
CA SER A 96 30.45 -3.23 -39.80
C SER A 96 29.46 -4.23 -39.18
N ALA A 97 28.55 -3.77 -38.31
CA ALA A 97 27.52 -4.63 -37.75
C ALA A 97 26.47 -5.05 -38.79
N LYS A 98 26.06 -4.14 -39.69
CA LYS A 98 25.16 -4.48 -40.82
C LYS A 98 25.79 -5.51 -41.74
N GLU A 99 27.06 -5.32 -42.12
CA GLU A 99 27.81 -6.28 -42.94
C GLU A 99 27.91 -7.65 -42.26
N ALA A 100 28.22 -7.67 -40.97
CA ALA A 100 28.30 -8.90 -40.19
C ALA A 100 26.95 -9.63 -40.08
N LEU A 101 25.85 -8.90 -39.85
CA LEU A 101 24.49 -9.45 -39.80
C LEU A 101 24.10 -10.06 -41.16
N ASN A 102 24.34 -9.34 -42.26
CA ASN A 102 24.02 -9.81 -43.61
C ASN A 102 24.80 -11.09 -43.95
N ALA A 103 26.12 -11.10 -43.71
CA ALA A 103 26.96 -12.27 -43.94
C ALA A 103 26.51 -13.47 -43.09
N PHE A 104 26.17 -13.24 -41.82
CA PHE A 104 25.63 -14.28 -40.94
C PHE A 104 24.31 -14.84 -41.46
N HIS A 105 23.34 -13.99 -41.78
CA HIS A 105 22.02 -14.43 -42.26
C HIS A 105 22.11 -15.27 -43.53
N GLU A 106 22.97 -14.85 -44.48
CA GLU A 106 23.21 -15.58 -45.72
C GLU A 106 23.88 -16.94 -45.46
N SER A 107 24.96 -16.95 -44.67
CA SER A 107 25.71 -18.18 -44.37
C SER A 107 24.90 -19.20 -43.56
N ALA A 108 24.06 -18.74 -42.64
CA ALA A 108 23.30 -19.57 -41.71
C ALA A 108 21.88 -19.88 -42.22
N GLY A 109 21.51 -19.38 -43.40
CA GLY A 109 20.20 -19.59 -44.02
C GLY A 109 19.04 -19.07 -43.17
N ILE A 110 19.20 -17.92 -42.50
CA ILE A 110 18.16 -17.38 -41.61
C ILE A 110 17.03 -16.78 -42.45
N PRO A 111 15.76 -17.17 -42.27
CA PRO A 111 14.64 -16.58 -42.99
C PRO A 111 14.44 -15.12 -42.57
N THR A 112 13.99 -14.27 -43.50
CA THR A 112 13.86 -12.81 -43.31
C THR A 112 13.07 -12.43 -42.05
N THR A 113 12.01 -13.17 -41.72
CA THR A 113 11.20 -12.93 -40.52
C THR A 113 11.97 -13.18 -39.21
N SER A 114 13.04 -13.97 -39.25
CA SER A 114 13.86 -14.33 -38.08
C SER A 114 15.22 -13.63 -38.07
N HIS A 115 15.44 -12.64 -38.94
CA HIS A 115 16.68 -11.87 -38.99
C HIS A 115 16.91 -11.13 -37.67
N ALA A 116 18.17 -11.09 -37.23
CA ALA A 116 18.60 -10.13 -36.23
C ALA A 116 18.83 -8.77 -36.91
N TYR A 117 18.62 -7.67 -36.20
CA TYR A 117 18.66 -6.33 -36.79
C TYR A 117 19.19 -5.31 -35.80
N ILE A 118 19.69 -4.19 -36.32
CA ILE A 118 20.08 -3.06 -35.50
C ILE A 118 18.81 -2.30 -35.14
N SER A 119 18.54 -2.21 -33.84
CA SER A 119 17.34 -1.57 -33.27
C SER A 119 17.63 -0.22 -32.62
N ALA A 120 18.89 0.06 -32.28
CA ALA A 120 19.32 1.36 -31.82
C ALA A 120 20.81 1.62 -32.14
N VAL A 121 21.16 2.89 -32.36
CA VAL A 121 22.51 3.36 -32.68
C VAL A 121 22.86 4.56 -31.81
N SER A 122 24.07 4.54 -31.26
CA SER A 122 24.69 5.64 -30.52
C SER A 122 26.18 5.71 -30.85
N THR A 123 26.88 6.76 -30.41
CA THR A 123 28.33 6.93 -30.67
C THR A 123 29.17 5.78 -30.09
N MET A 124 28.78 5.22 -28.94
CA MET A 124 29.59 4.24 -28.21
C MET A 124 29.12 2.80 -28.36
N ALA A 125 27.88 2.61 -28.80
CA ALA A 125 27.24 1.29 -28.84
C ALA A 125 26.12 1.22 -29.88
N ILE A 126 25.87 0.00 -30.35
CA ILE A 126 24.66 -0.35 -31.10
C ILE A 126 23.82 -1.34 -30.29
N THR A 127 22.52 -1.40 -30.52
CA THR A 127 21.65 -2.42 -29.95
C THR A 127 21.18 -3.36 -31.04
N ILE A 128 21.52 -4.64 -30.91
CA ILE A 128 21.09 -5.69 -31.82
C ILE A 128 19.90 -6.41 -31.19
N SER A 129 18.81 -6.49 -31.96
CA SER A 129 17.57 -7.15 -31.57
C SER A 129 17.22 -8.29 -32.52
N GLY A 130 16.44 -9.26 -32.05
CA GLY A 130 15.95 -10.37 -32.86
C GLY A 130 15.56 -11.56 -32.02
N PRO A 131 15.09 -12.66 -32.63
CA PRO A 131 14.78 -13.88 -31.90
C PRO A 131 15.97 -14.31 -31.03
N PRO A 132 15.78 -14.64 -29.74
CA PRO A 132 16.87 -15.04 -28.85
C PRO A 132 17.73 -16.18 -29.39
N THR A 133 17.13 -17.11 -30.13
CA THR A 133 17.82 -18.20 -30.82
C THR A 133 18.75 -17.69 -31.94
N THR A 134 18.27 -16.76 -32.77
CA THR A 134 19.08 -16.14 -33.84
C THR A 134 20.20 -15.27 -33.26
N THR A 135 19.87 -14.38 -32.32
CA THR A 135 20.84 -13.43 -31.76
C THR A 135 21.95 -14.15 -30.99
N LYS A 136 21.61 -15.21 -30.24
CA LYS A 136 22.61 -16.07 -29.58
C LYS A 136 23.60 -16.66 -30.57
N ARG A 137 23.11 -17.26 -31.67
CA ARG A 137 23.96 -17.81 -32.72
C ARG A 137 24.82 -16.74 -33.39
N PHE A 138 24.23 -15.61 -33.75
CA PHE A 138 24.98 -14.49 -34.33
C PHE A 138 26.15 -14.07 -33.44
N PHE A 139 25.91 -13.96 -32.14
CA PHE A 139 26.90 -13.59 -31.13
C PHE A 139 27.97 -14.66 -30.86
N GLU A 140 27.71 -15.92 -31.19
CA GLU A 140 28.65 -17.03 -31.02
C GLU A 140 29.44 -17.32 -32.31
N GLU A 141 28.81 -17.17 -33.47
CA GLU A 141 29.33 -17.58 -34.78
C GLU A 141 30.02 -16.43 -35.54
N SER A 142 29.59 -15.18 -35.35
CA SER A 142 30.15 -14.04 -36.09
C SER A 142 31.47 -13.54 -35.47
N GLU A 143 32.57 -13.67 -36.22
CA GLU A 143 33.90 -13.20 -35.77
C GLU A 143 33.93 -11.70 -35.45
N ALA A 144 33.10 -10.91 -36.15
CA ALA A 144 33.04 -9.46 -36.00
C ALA A 144 32.48 -8.99 -34.66
N VAL A 145 31.63 -9.80 -34.00
CA VAL A 145 30.95 -9.42 -32.75
C VAL A 145 31.22 -10.36 -31.57
N ARG A 146 31.80 -11.55 -31.80
CA ARG A 146 31.99 -12.58 -30.77
C ARG A 146 32.84 -12.11 -29.58
N LYS A 147 33.80 -11.21 -29.82
CA LYS A 147 34.71 -10.68 -28.80
C LYS A 147 34.24 -9.37 -28.16
N ASN A 148 33.14 -8.80 -28.64
CA ASN A 148 32.64 -7.53 -28.14
C ASN A 148 31.97 -7.69 -26.77
N ASN A 149 32.03 -6.63 -25.96
CA ASN A 149 31.27 -6.58 -24.73
C ASN A 149 29.77 -6.40 -25.05
N ARG A 150 28.93 -7.11 -24.29
CA ARG A 150 27.49 -7.26 -24.54
C ARG A 150 26.69 -7.16 -23.27
N VAL A 151 25.61 -6.38 -23.29
CA VAL A 151 24.69 -6.23 -22.16
C VAL A 151 23.27 -6.46 -22.65
N LYS A 152 22.59 -7.47 -22.10
CA LYS A 152 21.16 -7.70 -22.38
C LYS A 152 20.32 -6.61 -21.72
N ILE A 153 19.29 -6.13 -22.43
CA ILE A 153 18.35 -5.15 -21.89
C ILE A 153 16.94 -5.76 -21.79
N PRO A 154 16.11 -5.33 -20.82
CA PRO A 154 14.81 -5.94 -20.53
C PRO A 154 13.73 -5.56 -21.57
N VAL A 155 13.99 -5.90 -22.83
CA VAL A 155 13.07 -5.82 -23.97
C VAL A 155 12.75 -7.24 -24.40
N TYR A 156 11.48 -7.62 -24.35
CA TYR A 156 11.05 -9.02 -24.49
C TYR A 156 10.24 -9.29 -25.76
N ALA A 157 10.21 -8.34 -26.69
CA ALA A 157 9.45 -8.43 -27.93
C ALA A 157 10.15 -7.65 -29.06
N PRO A 158 9.86 -7.95 -30.33
CA PRO A 158 10.48 -7.24 -31.45
C PRO A 158 9.94 -5.82 -31.59
N TYR A 159 10.78 -4.81 -31.33
CA TYR A 159 10.50 -3.39 -31.63
C TYR A 159 11.54 -2.90 -32.63
N HIS A 160 11.25 -1.81 -33.36
CA HIS A 160 12.17 -1.26 -34.37
C HIS A 160 12.52 -2.27 -35.49
N ALA A 161 11.56 -3.12 -35.87
CA ALA A 161 11.70 -4.22 -36.82
C ALA A 161 10.84 -3.97 -38.06
N GLU A 162 11.32 -3.16 -38.99
CA GLU A 162 10.56 -2.83 -40.22
C GLU A 162 10.03 -4.06 -40.98
N HIS A 163 10.80 -5.15 -41.01
CA HIS A 163 10.43 -6.39 -41.69
C HIS A 163 9.31 -7.19 -41.01
N LEU A 164 8.86 -6.81 -39.80
CA LEU A 164 7.79 -7.46 -39.06
C LEU A 164 6.50 -6.66 -39.00
N TYR A 165 6.52 -5.39 -39.36
CA TYR A 165 5.37 -4.49 -39.19
C TYR A 165 5.10 -3.67 -40.44
N SER A 166 3.82 -3.62 -40.81
CA SER A 166 3.29 -2.82 -41.91
C SER A 166 2.57 -1.57 -41.40
N SER A 167 2.24 -0.65 -42.31
CA SER A 167 1.39 0.50 -41.99
C SER A 167 -0.02 0.08 -41.53
N ALA A 168 -0.53 -1.08 -42.00
CA ALA A 168 -1.82 -1.60 -41.56
C ALA A 168 -1.81 -2.04 -40.09
N ASP A 169 -0.67 -2.53 -39.59
CA ASP A 169 -0.52 -2.89 -38.18
C ASP A 169 -0.60 -1.65 -37.28
N ILE A 170 -0.01 -0.53 -37.73
CA ILE A 170 -0.06 0.75 -37.02
C ILE A 170 -1.52 1.24 -36.91
N GLU A 171 -2.28 1.21 -38.00
CA GLU A 171 -3.68 1.63 -38.01
C GLU A 171 -4.56 0.71 -37.16
N ALA A 172 -4.32 -0.61 -37.21
CA ALA A 172 -5.01 -1.59 -36.37
C ALA A 172 -4.73 -1.40 -34.87
N ILE A 173 -3.49 -1.03 -34.50
CA ILE A 173 -3.13 -0.73 -33.11
C ILE A 173 -3.88 0.48 -32.59
N ILE A 174 -4.01 1.54 -33.40
CA ILE A 174 -4.78 2.72 -32.99
C ILE A 174 -6.26 2.35 -32.86
N GLY A 175 -6.83 1.73 -33.89
CA GLY A 175 -8.24 1.34 -33.92
C GLY A 175 -9.19 2.51 -34.19
N GLU A 176 -10.37 2.21 -34.71
CA GLU A 176 -11.29 3.22 -35.25
C GLU A 176 -11.82 4.22 -34.21
N GLU A 177 -12.17 3.75 -33.01
CA GLU A 177 -12.69 4.62 -31.95
C GLU A 177 -11.65 5.63 -31.48
N SER A 178 -10.44 5.15 -31.19
CA SER A 178 -9.32 5.98 -30.75
C SER A 178 -8.92 6.95 -31.87
N ALA A 179 -8.93 6.50 -33.13
CA ALA A 179 -8.65 7.37 -34.28
C ALA A 179 -9.63 8.56 -34.37
N LYS A 180 -10.94 8.31 -34.24
CA LYS A 180 -11.97 9.37 -34.25
C LYS A 180 -11.74 10.39 -33.14
N LEU A 181 -11.41 9.94 -31.94
CA LEU A 181 -11.13 10.84 -30.81
C LEU A 181 -9.87 11.66 -31.07
N LEU A 182 -8.76 11.03 -31.48
CA LEU A 182 -7.48 11.71 -31.69
C LEU A 182 -7.54 12.72 -32.85
N GLN A 183 -8.36 12.50 -33.86
CA GLN A 183 -8.58 13.49 -34.94
C GLN A 183 -9.16 14.82 -34.46
N ALA A 184 -9.82 14.85 -33.28
CA ALA A 184 -10.36 16.07 -32.70
C ALA A 184 -9.31 16.98 -32.03
N TYR A 185 -8.05 16.51 -31.89
CA TYR A 185 -6.98 17.22 -31.21
C TYR A 185 -5.83 17.56 -32.17
N GLN A 186 -5.07 18.61 -31.87
CA GLN A 186 -3.90 19.03 -32.65
C GLN A 186 -2.64 19.12 -31.78
N PRO A 187 -1.49 18.62 -32.24
CA PRO A 187 -0.21 18.81 -31.58
C PRO A 187 0.12 20.30 -31.43
N ARG A 188 0.49 20.70 -30.21
CA ARG A 188 0.87 22.07 -29.83
C ARG A 188 2.37 22.20 -29.61
N SER A 189 3.02 21.11 -29.22
CA SER A 189 4.47 21.02 -29.02
C SER A 189 5.09 20.14 -30.09
N LEU A 190 6.34 20.41 -30.46
CA LEU A 190 7.07 19.58 -31.43
C LEU A 190 7.64 18.34 -30.74
N VAL A 191 7.33 17.18 -31.32
CA VAL A 191 7.88 15.88 -30.90
C VAL A 191 8.97 15.48 -31.89
N HIS A 192 10.17 15.19 -31.38
CA HIS A 192 11.26 14.69 -32.20
C HIS A 192 11.09 13.19 -32.47
N SER A 193 11.34 12.80 -33.71
CA SER A 193 11.48 11.41 -34.13
C SER A 193 12.67 10.78 -33.41
N GLY A 194 12.43 9.66 -32.73
CA GLY A 194 13.49 8.92 -32.04
C GLY A 194 14.51 8.27 -33.00
N SER A 195 14.20 8.23 -34.30
CA SER A 195 15.04 7.64 -35.34
C SER A 195 15.82 8.71 -36.12
N SER A 196 15.11 9.67 -36.72
CA SER A 196 15.71 10.70 -37.57
C SER A 196 16.22 11.92 -36.79
N GLY A 197 15.78 12.10 -35.54
CA GLY A 197 16.03 13.32 -34.78
C GLY A 197 15.19 14.52 -35.21
N MET A 198 14.60 14.50 -36.41
CA MET A 198 13.75 15.59 -36.93
C MET A 198 12.40 15.64 -36.21
N CYS A 199 11.80 16.82 -36.09
CA CYS A 199 10.45 16.94 -35.54
C CYS A 199 9.42 16.30 -36.48
N HIS A 200 8.46 15.56 -35.91
CA HIS A 200 7.30 15.09 -36.65
C HIS A 200 6.43 16.26 -37.11
N ILE A 201 5.99 16.21 -38.36
CA ILE A 201 5.03 17.15 -38.94
C ILE A 201 3.71 16.37 -39.08
N ALA A 202 2.73 16.74 -38.27
CA ALA A 202 1.42 16.09 -38.23
C ALA A 202 0.30 17.14 -38.22
N GLU A 203 -0.73 16.93 -39.04
CA GLU A 203 -1.88 17.84 -39.16
C GLU A 203 -2.84 17.73 -37.96
N ASN A 204 -2.86 16.57 -37.31
CA ASN A 204 -3.69 16.27 -36.15
C ASN A 204 -3.01 15.21 -35.26
N THR A 205 -3.60 14.94 -34.11
CA THR A 205 -3.01 14.02 -33.12
C THR A 205 -3.00 12.57 -33.61
N PHE A 206 -4.00 12.16 -34.39
CA PHE A 206 -4.03 10.83 -34.98
C PHE A 206 -2.80 10.57 -35.87
N GLU A 207 -2.45 11.52 -36.74
CA GLU A 207 -1.24 11.42 -37.57
C GLU A 207 0.04 11.42 -36.73
N LEU A 208 0.10 12.21 -35.65
CA LEU A 208 1.25 12.18 -34.73
C LEU A 208 1.41 10.81 -34.06
N PHE A 209 0.31 10.17 -33.65
CA PHE A 209 0.33 8.81 -33.10
C PHE A 209 0.78 7.79 -34.14
N LYS A 210 0.35 7.90 -35.41
CA LYS A 210 0.82 7.03 -36.50
C LYS A 210 2.34 7.14 -36.70
N LEU A 211 2.86 8.37 -36.75
CA LEU A 211 4.29 8.62 -36.87
C LEU A 211 5.07 8.08 -35.66
N SER A 212 4.55 8.31 -34.45
CA SER A 212 5.17 7.83 -33.20
C SER A 212 5.19 6.29 -33.11
N LEU A 213 4.12 5.62 -33.53
CA LEU A 213 4.04 4.16 -33.62
C LEU A 213 4.97 3.62 -34.70
N ASN A 214 5.09 4.30 -35.84
CA ASN A 214 6.03 3.93 -36.89
C ASN A 214 7.48 3.95 -36.37
N ASP A 215 7.87 5.02 -35.68
CA ASP A 215 9.19 5.13 -35.06
C ASP A 215 9.43 4.04 -34.00
N MET A 216 8.42 3.75 -33.19
CA MET A 216 8.53 2.73 -32.13
C MET A 216 8.62 1.30 -32.70
N LEU A 217 7.89 0.99 -33.77
CA LEU A 217 7.77 -0.38 -34.28
C LEU A 217 8.72 -0.70 -35.42
N ARG A 218 9.05 0.27 -36.29
CA ARG A 218 9.73 0.00 -37.57
C ARG A 218 11.11 0.60 -37.65
N SER A 219 11.31 1.81 -37.13
CA SER A 219 12.56 2.55 -37.33
C SER A 219 13.53 2.36 -36.16
N PRO A 220 14.83 2.14 -36.40
CA PRO A 220 15.82 2.04 -35.34
C PRO A 220 15.98 3.37 -34.60
N VAL A 221 16.21 3.31 -33.30
CA VAL A 221 16.49 4.49 -32.48
C VAL A 221 17.85 5.08 -32.87
N GLY A 222 17.88 6.35 -33.27
CA GLY A 222 19.08 7.09 -33.65
C GLY A 222 19.43 8.13 -32.60
N TRP A 223 20.05 7.72 -31.49
CA TRP A 223 20.35 8.65 -30.38
C TRP A 223 21.25 9.82 -30.79
N ASN A 224 22.20 9.57 -31.70
CA ASN A 224 23.09 10.61 -32.20
C ASN A 224 22.34 11.66 -33.03
N ASN A 225 21.47 11.22 -33.94
CA ASN A 225 20.64 12.12 -34.76
C ASN A 225 19.73 12.95 -33.87
N LEU A 226 19.11 12.32 -32.87
CA LEU A 226 18.25 12.99 -31.91
C LEU A 226 19.02 14.04 -31.09
N LEU A 227 20.23 13.72 -30.62
CA LEU A 227 21.09 14.68 -29.94
C LEU A 227 21.49 15.85 -30.85
N GLU A 228 21.95 15.57 -32.06
CA GLU A 228 22.41 16.59 -33.00
C GLU A 228 21.28 17.58 -33.34
N GLU A 229 20.12 17.08 -33.75
CA GLU A 229 18.96 17.89 -34.12
C GLU A 229 18.38 18.66 -32.92
N SER A 230 18.24 18.01 -31.77
CA SER A 230 17.69 18.67 -30.58
C SER A 230 18.63 19.75 -30.05
N VAL A 231 19.94 19.49 -29.97
CA VAL A 231 20.93 20.48 -29.53
C VAL A 231 20.98 21.64 -30.50
N SER A 232 21.05 21.39 -31.81
CA SER A 232 21.06 22.43 -32.85
C SER A 232 19.86 23.39 -32.72
N GLN A 233 18.65 22.87 -32.52
CA GLN A 233 17.47 23.70 -32.33
C GLN A 233 17.45 24.46 -31.00
N ILE A 234 17.94 23.85 -29.92
CA ILE A 234 17.98 24.49 -28.60
C ILE A 234 19.03 25.60 -28.56
N THR A 235 20.19 25.40 -29.19
CA THR A 235 21.31 26.36 -29.17
C THR A 235 21.16 27.46 -30.21
N ALA A 236 20.27 27.33 -31.19
CA ALA A 236 19.90 28.41 -32.11
C ALA A 236 19.36 29.67 -31.37
N ASN A 237 18.97 29.55 -30.11
CA ASN A 237 18.46 30.65 -29.28
C ASN A 237 19.33 30.83 -28.00
N THR A 238 20.56 31.34 -28.17
CA THR A 238 21.64 31.35 -27.15
C THR A 238 21.41 32.24 -25.92
N ASN A 239 20.37 33.07 -25.90
CA ASN A 239 20.16 34.07 -24.84
C ASN A 239 19.23 33.62 -23.68
N ALA A 240 18.68 32.39 -23.72
CA ALA A 240 17.73 31.90 -22.72
C ALA A 240 18.24 30.67 -21.97
N SER A 241 17.97 30.56 -20.67
CA SER A 241 18.26 29.36 -19.89
C SER A 241 17.40 28.18 -20.35
N ALA A 242 17.99 26.99 -20.48
CA ALA A 242 17.27 25.76 -20.84
C ALA A 242 16.95 24.91 -19.60
N LYS A 243 15.73 24.35 -19.55
CA LYS A 243 15.33 23.36 -18.55
C LYS A 243 15.02 22.04 -19.23
N VAL A 244 15.56 20.95 -18.69
CA VAL A 244 15.29 19.58 -19.16
C VAL A 244 14.46 18.88 -18.09
N PHE A 245 13.27 18.41 -18.45
CA PHE A 245 12.43 17.59 -17.59
C PHE A 245 12.55 16.13 -18.01
N CYS A 246 13.07 15.28 -17.13
CA CYS A 246 13.14 13.85 -17.36
C CYS A 246 11.90 13.17 -16.78
N ILE A 247 11.04 12.62 -17.63
CA ILE A 247 9.78 11.98 -17.22
C ILE A 247 9.87 10.47 -17.44
N GLY A 248 9.76 9.71 -16.35
CA GLY A 248 9.94 8.26 -16.33
C GLY A 248 11.40 7.84 -16.32
N VAL A 249 11.64 6.52 -16.22
CA VAL A 249 12.99 5.96 -16.08
C VAL A 249 13.78 6.17 -17.38
N SER A 250 14.87 6.95 -17.31
CA SER A 250 15.75 7.24 -18.43
C SER A 250 17.19 7.40 -17.97
N ASN A 251 18.12 6.79 -18.70
CA ASN A 251 19.56 6.89 -18.48
C ASN A 251 20.25 7.88 -19.44
N VAL A 252 19.49 8.54 -20.31
CA VAL A 252 20.02 9.43 -21.37
C VAL A 252 19.84 10.93 -21.07
N SER A 253 19.20 11.29 -19.96
CA SER A 253 18.99 12.69 -19.55
C SER A 253 20.31 13.44 -19.34
N ASN A 254 21.26 12.80 -18.66
CA ASN A 254 22.59 13.38 -18.40
C ASN A 254 23.42 13.56 -19.68
N SER A 255 23.34 12.64 -20.63
CA SER A 255 24.05 12.77 -21.91
C SER A 255 23.46 13.90 -22.75
N LEU A 256 22.13 14.07 -22.77
CA LEU A 256 21.48 15.21 -23.41
C LEU A 256 21.90 16.55 -22.80
N VAL A 257 21.86 16.68 -21.47
CA VAL A 257 22.28 17.92 -20.78
C VAL A 257 23.73 18.25 -21.09
N SER A 258 24.60 17.23 -21.10
CA SER A 258 26.02 17.40 -21.43
C SER A 258 26.20 17.86 -22.88
N ALA A 259 25.43 17.30 -23.82
CA ALA A 259 25.47 17.69 -25.23
C ALA A 259 24.97 19.13 -25.44
N ILE A 260 23.88 19.55 -24.77
CA ILE A 260 23.36 20.91 -24.84
C ILE A 260 24.41 21.92 -24.31
N LYS A 261 25.07 21.60 -23.19
CA LYS A 261 26.15 22.45 -22.64
C LYS A 261 27.34 22.55 -23.60
N ALA A 262 27.76 21.43 -24.18
CA ALA A 262 28.83 21.41 -25.18
C ALA A 262 28.47 22.20 -26.45
N GLY A 263 27.19 22.26 -26.81
CA GLY A 263 26.67 23.07 -27.92
C GLY A 263 26.64 24.58 -27.69
N GLY A 264 27.13 25.09 -26.55
CA GLY A 264 27.28 26.52 -26.28
C GLY A 264 26.24 27.13 -25.35
N GLN A 265 25.31 26.34 -24.81
CA GLN A 265 24.31 26.79 -23.84
C GLN A 265 24.84 26.67 -22.40
N ALA A 266 25.28 27.79 -21.80
CA ALA A 266 25.93 27.77 -20.49
C ALA A 266 24.96 27.47 -19.33
N SER A 267 23.68 27.84 -19.45
CA SER A 267 22.68 27.71 -18.38
C SER A 267 21.65 26.61 -18.69
N VAL A 268 21.95 25.36 -18.31
CA VAL A 268 21.05 24.20 -18.43
C VAL A 268 20.83 23.54 -17.07
N SER A 269 19.57 23.39 -16.65
CA SER A 269 19.18 22.63 -15.45
C SER A 269 18.40 21.37 -15.80
N LEU A 270 18.69 20.27 -15.10
CA LEU A 270 17.94 19.02 -15.18
C LEU A 270 16.98 18.92 -14.00
N VAL A 271 15.72 18.61 -14.27
CA VAL A 271 14.72 18.21 -13.27
C VAL A 271 14.38 16.76 -13.55
N ASP A 272 14.75 15.87 -12.63
CA ASP A 272 14.59 14.43 -12.81
C ASP A 272 13.35 13.91 -12.07
N HIS A 273 12.36 13.45 -12.82
CA HIS A 273 11.13 12.81 -12.33
C HIS A 273 11.10 11.31 -12.62
N SER A 274 12.27 10.69 -12.85
CA SER A 274 12.37 9.24 -12.99
C SER A 274 11.92 8.49 -11.73
N ALA A 275 12.09 9.12 -10.57
CA ALA A 275 11.70 8.62 -9.24
C ALA A 275 10.70 9.56 -8.54
N TRP A 276 9.70 10.11 -9.26
CA TRP A 276 8.64 10.89 -8.61
C TRP A 276 7.78 9.99 -7.71
N GLU A 277 8.32 9.66 -6.54
CA GLU A 277 7.54 9.53 -5.32
C GLU A 277 6.99 10.93 -5.06
N SER A 278 5.67 11.04 -4.91
CA SER A 278 5.06 12.30 -4.45
C SER A 278 5.87 12.74 -3.22
N ALA A 279 6.59 13.85 -3.33
CA ALA A 279 6.91 14.60 -2.13
C ALA A 279 5.54 14.92 -1.58
N VAL A 280 5.11 14.19 -0.54
CA VAL A 280 3.83 14.36 0.13
C VAL A 280 3.70 15.85 0.39
N THR A 281 3.01 16.54 -0.51
CA THR A 281 2.83 17.97 -0.38
C THR A 281 1.83 18.06 0.77
N ASP A 282 2.22 18.83 1.78
CA ASP A 282 1.51 19.17 3.03
C ASP A 282 0.09 19.75 2.82
N ALA A 283 -0.46 19.64 1.60
CA ALA A 283 -1.70 20.20 1.11
C ALA A 283 -2.72 19.15 0.63
N SER A 284 -2.39 17.86 0.55
CA SER A 284 -3.42 16.84 0.36
C SER A 284 -4.21 16.71 1.66
N HIS A 285 -5.33 17.44 1.75
CA HIS A 285 -6.24 17.39 2.88
C HIS A 285 -6.87 15.99 3.03
N GLY A 286 -6.15 15.13 3.75
CA GLY A 286 -6.62 14.10 4.68
C GLY A 286 -8.00 13.47 4.39
N ARG A 287 -8.16 12.75 3.28
CA ARG A 287 -9.39 11.97 2.96
C ARG A 287 -9.09 10.69 2.16
N THR A 288 -7.86 10.20 2.20
CA THR A 288 -7.47 8.97 1.50
C THR A 288 -7.20 7.84 2.48
N GLN A 289 -7.30 6.60 2.00
CA GLN A 289 -7.17 5.38 2.80
C GLN A 289 -5.78 5.19 3.44
N ASN A 290 -4.81 6.08 3.13
CA ASN A 290 -3.41 5.97 3.54
C ASN A 290 -2.93 7.15 4.42
N ASP A 291 -3.84 8.02 4.87
CA ASP A 291 -3.46 9.14 5.73
C ASP A 291 -3.16 8.66 7.16
N LYS A 292 -2.21 9.32 7.85
CA LYS A 292 -1.85 8.92 9.22
C LYS A 292 -3.01 9.18 10.18
N ILE A 293 -3.26 8.23 11.08
CA ILE A 293 -4.20 8.39 12.20
C ILE A 293 -3.41 8.60 13.49
N ALA A 294 -3.58 9.75 14.14
CA ALA A 294 -2.93 10.07 15.40
C ALA A 294 -3.66 9.45 16.59
N ILE A 295 -2.90 8.88 17.52
CA ILE A 295 -3.37 8.53 18.87
C ILE A 295 -3.10 9.74 19.75
N VAL A 296 -4.16 10.38 20.25
CA VAL A 296 -4.05 11.64 21.02
C VAL A 296 -4.38 11.49 22.50
N GLY A 297 -4.82 10.32 22.92
CA GLY A 297 -5.08 9.99 24.32
C GLY A 297 -5.28 8.49 24.51
N MET A 298 -5.00 8.00 25.71
CA MET A 298 -5.15 6.60 26.11
C MET A 298 -5.45 6.48 27.61
N SER A 299 -6.22 5.46 27.98
CA SER A 299 -6.38 5.03 29.37
C SER A 299 -6.74 3.54 29.40
N GLY A 300 -6.41 2.85 30.49
CA GLY A 300 -6.82 1.47 30.70
C GLY A 300 -6.79 1.03 32.16
N ARG A 301 -7.35 -0.16 32.38
CA ARG A 301 -7.24 -0.97 33.59
C ARG A 301 -6.77 -2.35 33.19
N PHE A 302 -5.75 -2.83 33.89
CA PHE A 302 -5.04 -4.07 33.59
C PHE A 302 -4.82 -4.88 34.87
N PRO A 303 -4.43 -6.16 34.76
CA PRO A 303 -4.15 -6.97 35.94
C PRO A 303 -3.05 -6.37 36.81
N SER A 304 -3.34 -6.12 38.09
CA SER A 304 -2.45 -5.44 39.04
C SER A 304 -1.98 -4.04 38.63
N ALA A 305 -2.65 -3.39 37.67
CA ALA A 305 -2.30 -2.07 37.14
C ALA A 305 -3.54 -1.20 36.92
N ALA A 306 -3.67 -0.17 37.76
CA ALA A 306 -4.82 0.76 37.73
C ALA A 306 -4.70 1.86 36.66
N SER A 307 -3.60 1.95 35.92
CA SER A 307 -3.39 2.91 34.83
C SER A 307 -2.37 2.41 33.79
N THR A 308 -2.19 3.15 32.70
CA THR A 308 -1.16 2.88 31.67
C THR A 308 0.27 3.00 32.22
N GLU A 309 0.50 3.92 33.14
CA GLU A 309 1.81 4.11 33.79
C GLU A 309 2.11 2.95 34.73
N ALA A 310 1.10 2.51 35.51
CA ALA A 310 1.24 1.33 36.35
C ALA A 310 1.49 0.06 35.51
N LEU A 311 0.83 -0.07 34.36
CA LEU A 311 1.11 -1.17 33.42
C LEU A 311 2.57 -1.11 32.95
N TRP A 312 3.05 0.07 32.54
CA TRP A 312 4.43 0.24 32.10
C TRP A 312 5.44 -0.18 33.16
N GLU A 313 5.22 0.18 34.43
CA GLU A 313 6.08 -0.25 35.53
C GLU A 313 6.13 -1.77 35.71
N LEU A 314 5.04 -2.49 35.47
CA LEU A 314 5.00 -3.95 35.53
C LEU A 314 5.78 -4.57 34.37
N LEU A 315 5.59 -4.03 33.16
CA LEU A 315 6.27 -4.48 31.94
C LEU A 315 7.79 -4.27 32.04
N GLU A 316 8.23 -3.08 32.49
CA GLU A 316 9.65 -2.76 32.67
C GLU A 316 10.33 -3.69 33.69
N LYS A 317 9.60 -4.09 34.74
CA LYS A 317 10.07 -5.05 35.76
C LYS A 317 9.99 -6.51 35.31
N GLY A 318 9.35 -6.80 34.17
CA GLY A 318 9.16 -8.16 33.67
C GLY A 318 8.31 -9.04 34.59
N LEU A 319 7.27 -8.48 35.22
CA LEU A 319 6.48 -9.18 36.23
C LEU A 319 5.38 -10.05 35.63
N ASP A 320 5.29 -11.28 36.14
CA ASP A 320 4.17 -12.18 35.89
C ASP A 320 3.08 -11.94 36.94
N VAL A 321 1.88 -11.58 36.47
CA VAL A 321 0.75 -11.17 37.31
C VAL A 321 -0.38 -12.20 37.33
N HIS A 322 -0.18 -13.39 36.77
CA HIS A 322 -1.17 -14.46 36.89
C HIS A 322 -1.30 -14.90 38.35
N ARG A 323 -2.53 -15.23 38.76
CA ARG A 323 -2.85 -15.66 40.12
C ARG A 323 -4.07 -16.56 40.12
N LYS A 324 -4.33 -17.20 41.26
CA LYS A 324 -5.55 -17.99 41.45
C LYS A 324 -6.77 -17.07 41.29
N ILE A 325 -7.83 -17.57 40.68
CA ILE A 325 -9.11 -16.85 40.50
C ILE A 325 -9.55 -16.29 41.86
N PRO A 326 -9.73 -14.96 41.97
CA PRO A 326 -10.20 -14.32 43.19
C PRO A 326 -11.61 -14.78 43.60
N SER A 327 -11.84 -14.88 44.91
CA SER A 327 -13.13 -15.34 45.46
C SER A 327 -14.29 -14.38 45.20
N ASP A 328 -14.01 -13.12 44.85
CA ASP A 328 -15.01 -12.13 44.45
C ASP A 328 -15.51 -12.33 43.00
N ARG A 329 -14.85 -13.21 42.22
CA ARG A 329 -15.34 -13.67 40.91
C ARG A 329 -16.23 -14.89 41.07
N PHE A 330 -15.65 -15.98 41.55
CA PHE A 330 -16.31 -17.24 41.87
C PHE A 330 -15.36 -18.16 42.66
N ASP A 331 -15.89 -19.22 43.27
CA ASP A 331 -15.09 -20.20 44.01
C ASP A 331 -14.26 -21.07 43.05
N ALA A 332 -12.97 -20.76 42.94
CA ALA A 332 -12.03 -21.47 42.07
C ALA A 332 -11.94 -22.97 42.39
N ASP A 333 -11.98 -23.37 43.66
CA ASP A 333 -11.87 -24.78 44.06
C ASP A 333 -13.15 -25.55 43.73
N ALA A 334 -14.29 -24.88 43.83
CA ALA A 334 -15.56 -25.43 43.36
C ALA A 334 -15.68 -25.46 41.82
N HIS A 335 -14.82 -24.81 41.04
CA HIS A 335 -14.90 -24.79 39.58
C HIS A 335 -13.66 -25.37 38.87
N CYS A 336 -12.67 -25.85 39.62
CA CYS A 336 -11.47 -26.48 39.07
C CYS A 336 -11.47 -28.01 39.30
N ASP A 337 -11.12 -28.76 38.27
CA ASP A 337 -10.75 -30.17 38.34
C ASP A 337 -9.48 -30.37 37.48
N PRO A 338 -8.29 -30.43 38.10
CA PRO A 338 -7.03 -30.60 37.39
C PRO A 338 -6.95 -31.86 36.51
N SER A 339 -7.80 -32.87 36.76
CA SER A 339 -7.87 -34.07 35.91
C SER A 339 -8.52 -33.80 34.55
N GLY A 340 -9.24 -32.68 34.41
CA GLY A 340 -9.98 -32.29 33.22
C GLY A 340 -11.26 -33.10 32.96
N LYS A 341 -11.65 -34.02 33.85
CA LYS A 341 -12.78 -34.95 33.64
C LYS A 341 -14.11 -34.39 34.11
N GLY A 342 -14.11 -33.50 35.11
CA GLY A 342 -15.30 -32.90 35.70
C GLY A 342 -16.17 -32.16 34.69
N LYS A 343 -17.49 -32.24 34.88
CA LYS A 343 -18.49 -31.46 34.13
C LYS A 343 -18.50 -30.01 34.63
N ASN A 344 -18.51 -29.05 33.72
CA ASN A 344 -18.47 -27.61 34.02
C ASN A 344 -17.31 -27.23 34.97
N LYS A 345 -16.17 -27.92 34.82
CA LYS A 345 -14.92 -27.62 35.53
C LYS A 345 -13.85 -27.20 34.54
N SER A 346 -13.02 -26.25 34.95
CA SER A 346 -11.76 -25.92 34.28
C SER A 346 -10.65 -26.81 34.82
N HIS A 347 -9.63 -27.10 34.01
CA HIS A 347 -8.42 -27.79 34.49
C HIS A 347 -7.42 -26.86 35.15
N THR A 348 -7.66 -25.54 35.14
CA THR A 348 -6.76 -24.53 35.69
C THR A 348 -7.52 -23.56 36.58
N PRO A 349 -6.99 -23.18 37.75
CA PRO A 349 -7.60 -22.18 38.62
C PRO A 349 -6.99 -20.78 38.39
N TYR A 350 -6.21 -20.56 37.33
CA TYR A 350 -5.41 -19.35 37.13
C TYR A 350 -6.02 -18.38 36.11
N GLY A 351 -5.72 -17.09 36.32
CA GLY A 351 -6.01 -15.99 35.40
C GLY A 351 -5.26 -14.72 35.82
N CYS A 352 -5.38 -13.66 35.04
CA CYS A 352 -4.85 -12.34 35.36
C CYS A 352 -6.03 -11.38 35.58
N PHE A 353 -6.13 -10.72 36.73
CA PHE A 353 -7.36 -10.02 37.12
C PHE A 353 -7.12 -8.56 37.46
N ILE A 354 -8.03 -7.69 37.00
CA ILE A 354 -8.11 -6.31 37.49
C ILE A 354 -8.48 -6.35 38.96
N ASP A 355 -7.80 -5.56 39.78
CA ASP A 355 -8.15 -5.41 41.19
C ASP A 355 -9.45 -4.61 41.30
N GLU A 356 -10.42 -5.16 42.04
CA GLU A 356 -11.70 -4.50 42.35
C GLU A 356 -12.44 -3.92 41.11
N PRO A 357 -12.75 -4.71 40.06
CA PRO A 357 -13.37 -4.21 38.82
C PRO A 357 -14.80 -3.66 39.03
N GLY A 358 -15.36 -3.85 40.23
CA GLY A 358 -16.65 -3.31 40.63
C GLY A 358 -16.60 -1.84 41.06
N LEU A 359 -15.42 -1.25 41.29
CA LEU A 359 -15.30 0.15 41.66
C LEU A 359 -15.76 1.07 40.52
N PHE A 360 -16.67 1.98 40.84
CA PHE A 360 -17.27 2.90 39.89
C PHE A 360 -17.87 4.10 40.63
N ASP A 361 -17.83 5.30 40.03
CA ASP A 361 -18.55 6.47 40.54
C ASP A 361 -19.89 6.62 39.79
N PRO A 362 -20.98 6.03 40.30
CA PRO A 362 -22.27 6.11 39.63
C PRO A 362 -22.81 7.54 39.60
N ARG A 363 -22.46 8.39 40.57
CA ARG A 363 -23.00 9.76 40.61
C ARG A 363 -22.37 10.61 39.52
N PHE A 364 -21.06 10.48 39.32
CA PHE A 364 -20.34 11.16 38.24
C PHE A 364 -20.92 10.84 36.86
N PHE A 365 -21.28 9.57 36.63
CA PHE A 365 -21.84 9.08 35.37
C PHE A 365 -23.38 9.14 35.29
N ASN A 366 -24.05 9.86 36.20
CA ASN A 366 -25.51 10.02 36.25
C ASN A 366 -26.29 8.69 36.29
N MET A 367 -25.76 7.71 37.00
CA MET A 367 -26.32 6.37 37.17
C MET A 367 -26.84 6.19 38.60
N SER A 368 -28.01 5.59 38.75
CA SER A 368 -28.50 5.24 40.09
C SER A 368 -27.70 4.06 40.67
N PRO A 369 -27.58 3.91 42.00
CA PRO A 369 -26.94 2.73 42.59
C PRO A 369 -27.56 1.40 42.12
N ARG A 370 -28.88 1.39 41.87
CA ARG A 370 -29.62 0.22 41.36
C ARG A 370 -29.23 -0.12 39.91
N GLU A 371 -29.07 0.89 39.06
CA GLU A 371 -28.60 0.69 37.69
C GLU A 371 -27.14 0.26 37.64
N ALA A 372 -26.28 0.87 38.46
CA ALA A 372 -24.85 0.55 38.50
C ALA A 372 -24.59 -0.89 38.91
N ALA A 373 -25.36 -1.42 39.87
CA ALA A 373 -25.27 -2.82 40.28
C ALA A 373 -25.64 -3.81 39.16
N GLN A 374 -26.52 -3.42 38.23
CA GLN A 374 -26.92 -4.26 37.09
C GLN A 374 -26.09 -4.00 35.83
N THR A 375 -25.24 -2.96 35.83
CA THR A 375 -24.40 -2.63 34.68
C THR A 375 -23.10 -3.44 34.73
N ASP A 376 -22.82 -4.12 33.63
CA ASP A 376 -21.60 -4.91 33.44
C ASP A 376 -20.36 -4.08 33.82
N PRO A 377 -19.44 -4.62 34.65
CA PRO A 377 -18.14 -3.99 34.93
C PRO A 377 -17.43 -3.47 33.67
N MET A 378 -17.50 -4.19 32.55
CA MET A 378 -16.94 -3.76 31.26
C MET A 378 -17.57 -2.44 30.79
N GLY A 379 -18.90 -2.29 30.87
CA GLY A 379 -19.59 -1.05 30.51
C GLY A 379 -19.27 0.12 31.44
N ARG A 380 -19.05 -0.16 32.73
CA ARG A 380 -18.62 0.85 33.72
C ARG A 380 -17.17 1.30 33.49
N LEU A 381 -16.26 0.37 33.27
CA LEU A 381 -14.86 0.64 32.98
C LEU A 381 -14.66 1.30 31.60
N ALA A 382 -15.53 1.00 30.62
CA ALA A 382 -15.54 1.70 29.34
C ALA A 382 -15.81 3.20 29.52
N LEU A 383 -16.78 3.58 30.36
CA LEU A 383 -17.05 4.99 30.69
C LEU A 383 -15.87 5.67 31.38
N VAL A 384 -15.25 5.00 32.36
CA VAL A 384 -14.10 5.52 33.10
C VAL A 384 -12.90 5.74 32.17
N THR A 385 -12.51 4.71 31.42
CA THR A 385 -11.34 4.78 30.53
C THR A 385 -11.57 5.73 29.35
N ALA A 386 -12.81 5.83 28.83
CA ALA A 386 -13.13 6.84 27.82
C ALA A 386 -13.04 8.26 28.36
N TYR A 387 -13.54 8.51 29.57
CA TYR A 387 -13.43 9.80 30.24
C TYR A 387 -11.96 10.20 30.41
N GLU A 388 -11.14 9.33 30.99
CA GLU A 388 -9.72 9.59 31.26
C GLU A 388 -8.92 9.78 29.96
N ALA A 389 -9.18 8.97 28.92
CA ALA A 389 -8.50 9.12 27.63
C ALA A 389 -8.88 10.43 26.93
N LEU A 390 -10.15 10.84 27.01
CA LEU A 390 -10.60 12.14 26.49
C LEU A 390 -9.96 13.29 27.27
N GLU A 391 -9.91 13.21 28.59
CA GLU A 391 -9.24 14.22 29.44
C GLU A 391 -7.75 14.32 29.10
N GLN A 392 -7.05 13.18 28.96
CA GLN A 392 -5.64 13.15 28.56
C GLN A 392 -5.41 13.77 27.17
N SER A 393 -6.36 13.59 26.24
CA SER A 393 -6.30 14.22 24.91
C SER A 393 -6.59 15.74 24.91
N GLY A 394 -6.95 16.32 26.06
CA GLY A 394 -7.36 17.71 26.16
C GLY A 394 -8.70 17.99 25.48
N TYR A 395 -9.57 16.97 25.36
CA TYR A 395 -10.89 17.10 24.74
C TYR A 395 -11.77 18.10 25.49
N VAL A 396 -12.39 19.01 24.73
CA VAL A 396 -13.45 19.89 25.22
C VAL A 396 -14.59 19.89 24.20
N PRO A 397 -15.84 19.62 24.61
CA PRO A 397 -16.97 19.55 23.68
C PRO A 397 -17.12 20.80 22.83
N ASN A 398 -17.25 20.62 21.51
CA ASN A 398 -17.49 21.66 20.51
C ASN A 398 -16.41 22.75 20.38
N ARG A 399 -15.22 22.57 20.99
CA ARG A 399 -14.11 23.54 20.94
C ARG A 399 -13.59 23.78 19.53
N THR A 400 -13.47 22.71 18.75
CA THR A 400 -12.86 22.68 17.41
C THR A 400 -13.80 21.99 16.42
N PRO A 401 -13.55 22.04 15.10
CA PRO A 401 -14.31 21.27 14.13
C PRO A 401 -14.30 19.76 14.41
N SER A 402 -13.14 19.19 14.76
CA SER A 402 -13.00 17.74 14.99
C SER A 402 -13.66 17.25 16.29
N THR A 403 -13.94 18.17 17.23
CA THR A 403 -14.56 17.90 18.53
C THR A 403 -16.04 18.31 18.60
N LYS A 404 -16.67 18.57 17.44
CA LYS A 404 -18.13 18.72 17.39
C LYS A 404 -18.79 17.40 17.74
N LEU A 405 -19.80 17.44 18.61
CA LEU A 405 -20.45 16.24 19.16
C LEU A 405 -20.95 15.23 18.11
N HIS A 406 -21.37 15.72 16.93
CA HIS A 406 -21.83 14.88 15.83
C HIS A 406 -20.72 14.30 14.95
N ARG A 407 -19.46 14.62 15.26
CA ARG A 407 -18.25 14.16 14.57
C ARG A 407 -17.43 13.19 15.42
N ILE A 408 -17.97 12.72 16.55
CA ILE A 408 -17.27 11.81 17.48
C ILE A 408 -17.95 10.44 17.46
N GLY A 409 -17.18 9.39 17.17
CA GLY A 409 -17.66 7.99 17.15
C GLY A 409 -17.07 7.13 18.27
N THR A 410 -17.73 6.02 18.60
CA THR A 410 -17.25 5.02 19.58
C THR A 410 -17.21 3.61 18.99
N PHE A 411 -16.11 2.89 19.23
CA PHE A 411 -15.83 1.58 18.64
C PHE A 411 -15.18 0.65 19.67
N TYR A 412 -15.91 -0.32 20.20
CA TYR A 412 -15.38 -1.20 21.25
C TYR A 412 -15.45 -2.67 20.88
N GLY A 413 -14.34 -3.37 21.07
CA GLY A 413 -14.27 -4.82 20.99
C GLY A 413 -14.76 -5.48 22.28
N GLN A 414 -15.74 -6.38 22.19
CA GLN A 414 -16.25 -7.14 23.33
C GLN A 414 -16.83 -8.50 22.88
N THR A 415 -16.20 -9.59 23.35
CA THR A 415 -16.53 -10.97 22.95
C THR A 415 -17.57 -11.63 23.85
N SER A 416 -17.67 -11.21 25.11
CA SER A 416 -18.55 -11.86 26.09
C SER A 416 -19.45 -10.88 26.83
N ASP A 417 -20.44 -11.42 27.53
CA ASP A 417 -21.40 -10.69 28.36
C ASP A 417 -21.67 -11.47 29.67
N ASP A 418 -20.58 -11.98 30.26
CA ASP A 418 -20.53 -12.81 31.47
C ASP A 418 -21.43 -12.27 32.59
N TRP A 419 -21.40 -10.95 32.82
CA TRP A 419 -22.18 -10.31 33.89
C TRP A 419 -23.68 -10.54 33.71
N ARG A 420 -24.17 -10.49 32.48
CA ARG A 420 -25.58 -10.73 32.16
C ARG A 420 -25.95 -12.20 32.32
N GLU A 421 -25.02 -13.11 32.04
CA GLU A 421 -25.24 -14.55 32.06
C GLU A 421 -25.27 -15.12 33.48
N ILE A 422 -24.39 -14.67 34.37
CA ILE A 422 -24.19 -15.27 35.70
C ILE A 422 -24.57 -14.35 36.85
N ASN A 423 -24.33 -13.04 36.76
CA ASN A 423 -24.50 -12.13 37.90
C ASN A 423 -25.88 -11.47 37.90
N ALA A 424 -26.21 -10.73 36.83
CA ALA A 424 -27.49 -10.04 36.72
C ALA A 424 -28.67 -11.01 36.45
N SER A 425 -28.40 -12.23 35.98
CA SER A 425 -29.40 -13.27 35.75
C SER A 425 -29.94 -13.88 37.05
N GLU A 426 -29.19 -13.82 38.15
CA GLU A 426 -29.65 -14.30 39.47
C GLU A 426 -30.91 -13.57 39.92
N ASN A 427 -31.04 -12.30 39.53
CA ASN A 427 -32.21 -11.48 39.80
C ASN A 427 -32.45 -10.47 38.67
N VAL A 428 -33.11 -10.95 37.61
CA VAL A 428 -33.48 -10.14 36.44
C VAL A 428 -34.37 -8.97 36.86
N ASP A 429 -33.93 -7.75 36.56
CA ASP A 429 -34.64 -6.52 36.91
C ASP A 429 -34.52 -5.49 35.75
N THR A 430 -35.05 -4.29 35.96
CA THR A 430 -35.28 -3.22 34.99
C THR A 430 -34.06 -2.90 34.11
N TYR A 431 -32.85 -3.01 34.65
CA TYR A 431 -31.62 -2.64 33.95
C TYR A 431 -30.87 -3.85 33.36
N PHE A 432 -31.41 -5.07 33.46
CA PHE A 432 -30.78 -6.30 32.97
C PHE A 432 -30.32 -6.20 31.51
N ILE A 433 -31.17 -5.68 30.63
CA ILE A 433 -30.87 -5.53 29.20
C ILE A 433 -29.90 -4.38 28.96
N THR A 434 -30.20 -3.18 29.46
CA THR A 434 -29.39 -1.98 29.24
C THR A 434 -28.02 -2.03 29.94
N GLY A 435 -27.89 -2.87 30.97
CA GLY A 435 -26.68 -3.07 31.74
C GLY A 435 -25.76 -4.16 31.17
N GLY A 436 -26.32 -5.17 30.49
CA GLY A 436 -25.55 -6.34 30.04
C GLY A 436 -25.41 -6.53 28.53
N VAL A 437 -26.24 -5.91 27.70
CA VAL A 437 -26.11 -6.05 26.23
C VAL A 437 -24.92 -5.23 25.72
N ARG A 438 -24.03 -5.85 24.95
CA ARG A 438 -22.73 -5.30 24.49
C ARG A 438 -22.83 -3.95 23.79
N ALA A 439 -23.90 -3.73 23.01
CA ALA A 439 -24.14 -2.46 22.31
C ALA A 439 -24.25 -1.24 23.25
N PHE A 440 -24.58 -1.45 24.54
CA PHE A 440 -24.70 -0.36 25.50
C PHE A 440 -23.36 0.12 26.04
N ALA A 441 -22.25 -0.61 25.94
CA ALA A 441 -20.95 -0.11 26.39
C ALA A 441 -20.52 1.14 25.58
N PRO A 442 -20.35 1.06 24.24
CA PRO A 442 -20.11 2.26 23.41
C PRO A 442 -21.30 3.23 23.43
N GLY A 443 -22.54 2.71 23.45
CA GLY A 443 -23.74 3.55 23.48
C GLY A 443 -23.85 4.44 24.72
N ARG A 444 -23.39 3.97 25.88
CA ARG A 444 -23.37 4.76 27.13
C ARG A 444 -22.33 5.87 27.07
N ILE A 445 -21.18 5.64 26.43
CA ILE A 445 -20.18 6.69 26.18
C ILE A 445 -20.82 7.79 25.32
N ASN A 446 -21.45 7.42 24.20
CA ASN A 446 -22.16 8.39 23.35
C ASN A 446 -23.25 9.14 24.14
N TYR A 447 -24.06 8.42 24.90
CA TYR A 447 -25.16 9.00 25.67
C TYR A 447 -24.68 9.96 26.76
N TYR A 448 -23.60 9.62 27.47
CA TYR A 448 -23.05 10.44 28.55
C TYR A 448 -22.43 11.72 28.00
N PHE A 449 -21.52 11.60 27.01
CA PHE A 449 -20.82 12.75 26.43
C PHE A 449 -21.61 13.50 25.35
N LYS A 450 -22.81 13.01 25.00
CA LYS A 450 -23.68 13.54 23.93
C LYS A 450 -23.08 13.42 22.53
N PHE A 451 -22.24 12.41 22.29
CA PHE A 451 -21.76 12.10 20.95
C PHE A 451 -22.89 11.55 20.09
N SER A 452 -23.03 12.07 18.88
CA SER A 452 -24.04 11.62 17.92
C SER A 452 -23.45 11.07 16.62
N GLY A 453 -22.16 10.73 16.63
CA GLY A 453 -21.53 9.94 15.57
C GLY A 453 -21.78 8.43 15.74
N PRO A 454 -21.08 7.58 14.98
CA PRO A 454 -21.26 6.13 15.02
C PRO A 454 -20.99 5.52 16.41
N SER A 455 -21.61 4.38 16.70
CA SER A 455 -21.45 3.65 17.97
C SER A 455 -21.52 2.15 17.69
N PHE A 456 -20.38 1.46 17.77
CA PHE A 456 -20.27 0.05 17.43
C PHE A 456 -19.67 -0.79 18.56
N SER A 457 -20.28 -1.96 18.76
CA SER A 457 -19.69 -3.09 19.50
C SER A 457 -19.26 -4.13 18.48
N ILE A 458 -18.00 -4.57 18.54
CA ILE A 458 -17.39 -5.50 17.60
C ILE A 458 -17.03 -6.79 18.32
N ASP A 459 -17.33 -7.95 17.71
CA ASP A 459 -16.91 -9.27 18.20
C ASP A 459 -16.22 -10.04 17.07
N THR A 460 -14.91 -10.17 17.21
CA THR A 460 -14.05 -11.04 16.40
C THR A 460 -13.18 -11.92 17.31
N ALA A 461 -13.75 -12.33 18.45
CA ALA A 461 -13.07 -13.05 19.51
C ALA A 461 -11.81 -12.33 20.02
N CYS A 462 -10.63 -12.98 20.02
CA CYS A 462 -9.39 -12.43 20.58
C CYS A 462 -8.89 -11.16 19.87
N SER A 463 -9.35 -10.90 18.64
CA SER A 463 -8.92 -9.74 17.83
C SER A 463 -9.87 -8.54 17.93
N SER A 464 -10.92 -8.61 18.76
CA SER A 464 -12.03 -7.63 18.77
C SER A 464 -11.58 -6.18 18.94
N SER A 465 -10.57 -5.91 19.78
CA SER A 465 -10.06 -4.55 20.02
C SER A 465 -9.35 -3.98 18.79
N LEU A 466 -8.49 -4.76 18.12
CA LEU A 466 -7.82 -4.33 16.90
C LEU A 466 -8.80 -4.19 15.73
N ALA A 467 -9.81 -5.06 15.63
CA ALA A 467 -10.88 -4.92 14.66
C ALA A 467 -11.71 -3.63 14.89
N ALA A 468 -11.99 -3.30 16.16
CA ALA A 468 -12.65 -2.05 16.53
C ALA A 468 -11.80 -0.81 16.17
N ILE A 469 -10.50 -0.84 16.48
CA ILE A 469 -9.56 0.24 16.11
C ILE A 469 -9.45 0.38 14.60
N GLN A 470 -9.36 -0.71 13.84
CA GLN A 470 -9.34 -0.65 12.37
C GLN A 470 -10.63 -0.02 11.82
N LEU A 471 -11.79 -0.37 12.37
CA LEU A 471 -13.06 0.22 11.94
C LEU A 471 -13.12 1.72 12.28
N ALA A 472 -12.56 2.13 13.42
CA ALA A 472 -12.41 3.53 13.79
C ALA A 472 -11.51 4.28 12.79
N CYS A 473 -10.33 3.72 12.45
CA CYS A 473 -9.45 4.29 11.41
C CYS A 473 -10.17 4.41 10.07
N THR A 474 -10.91 3.36 9.67
CA THR A 474 -11.70 3.36 8.43
C THR A 474 -12.77 4.46 8.44
N SER A 475 -13.45 4.66 9.56
CA SER A 475 -14.47 5.71 9.72
C SER A 475 -13.85 7.12 9.68
N LEU A 476 -12.63 7.29 10.21
CA LEU A 476 -11.86 8.53 10.13
C LEU A 476 -11.40 8.82 8.69
N TRP A 477 -10.87 7.83 7.97
CA TRP A 477 -10.47 7.96 6.56
C TRP A 477 -11.66 8.24 5.65
N ALA A 478 -12.80 7.59 5.89
CA ALA A 478 -14.04 7.81 5.14
C ALA A 478 -14.72 9.15 5.44
N GLY A 479 -14.37 9.79 6.56
CA GLY A 479 -14.98 11.06 7.00
C GLY A 479 -16.33 10.90 7.71
N ASP A 480 -16.68 9.71 8.17
CA ASP A 480 -17.88 9.44 8.97
C ASP A 480 -17.78 10.09 10.36
N CYS A 481 -16.55 10.23 10.87
CA CYS A 481 -16.22 10.96 12.09
C CYS A 481 -14.86 11.68 11.94
N ASP A 482 -14.56 12.57 12.88
CA ASP A 482 -13.29 13.33 12.94
C ASP A 482 -12.49 12.99 14.20
N THR A 483 -13.16 12.51 15.24
CA THR A 483 -12.56 11.92 16.44
C THR A 483 -13.23 10.57 16.73
N ALA A 484 -12.47 9.59 17.19
CA ALA A 484 -13.02 8.30 17.60
C ALA A 484 -12.46 7.86 18.96
N CYS A 485 -13.33 7.38 19.85
CA CYS A 485 -12.92 6.59 21.00
C CYS A 485 -12.97 5.12 20.60
N ALA A 486 -11.82 4.43 20.60
CA ALA A 486 -11.72 3.04 20.21
C ALA A 486 -11.06 2.21 21.31
N GLY A 487 -11.44 0.95 21.47
CA GLY A 487 -10.93 0.16 22.59
C GLY A 487 -11.37 -1.30 22.63
N GLY A 488 -11.04 -1.96 23.73
CA GLY A 488 -11.40 -3.34 24.01
C GLY A 488 -11.78 -3.54 25.48
N LEU A 489 -12.73 -4.43 25.72
CA LEU A 489 -13.29 -4.70 27.04
C LEU A 489 -13.31 -6.21 27.31
N ASN A 490 -12.76 -6.61 28.46
CA ASN A 490 -12.81 -7.98 28.95
C ASN A 490 -12.77 -7.99 30.48
N VAL A 491 -13.82 -8.51 31.13
CA VAL A 491 -13.84 -8.80 32.57
C VAL A 491 -14.43 -10.19 32.78
N LEU A 492 -13.72 -11.02 33.53
CA LEU A 492 -14.00 -12.44 33.66
C LEU A 492 -14.89 -12.71 34.89
N THR A 493 -16.16 -13.02 34.69
CA THR A 493 -17.09 -13.35 35.79
C THR A 493 -17.81 -14.69 35.64
N ASN A 494 -17.80 -15.31 34.45
CA ASN A 494 -18.47 -16.59 34.21
C ASN A 494 -17.48 -17.79 34.29
N PRO A 495 -17.63 -18.72 35.27
CA PRO A 495 -16.78 -19.92 35.36
C PRO A 495 -16.98 -20.90 34.19
N ASP A 496 -18.13 -20.90 33.51
CA ASP A 496 -18.41 -21.82 32.41
C ASP A 496 -17.54 -21.53 31.18
N ILE A 497 -17.14 -20.26 30.97
CA ILE A 497 -16.20 -19.92 29.88
C ILE A 497 -14.81 -20.50 30.15
N PHE A 498 -14.34 -20.50 31.41
CA PHE A 498 -13.11 -21.21 31.79
C PHE A 498 -13.25 -22.71 31.55
N SER A 499 -14.40 -23.30 31.88
CA SER A 499 -14.63 -24.72 31.62
C SER A 499 -14.61 -25.03 30.11
N GLY A 500 -15.35 -24.27 29.30
CA GLY A 500 -15.40 -24.47 27.85
C GLY A 500 -14.02 -24.35 27.19
N LEU A 501 -13.25 -23.33 27.56
CA LEU A 501 -11.89 -23.14 27.04
C LEU A 501 -10.93 -24.24 27.49
N SER A 502 -11.05 -24.72 28.73
CA SER A 502 -10.32 -25.89 29.20
C SER A 502 -10.66 -27.15 28.42
N LYS A 503 -11.95 -27.41 28.12
CA LYS A 503 -12.35 -28.56 27.31
C LYS A 503 -11.82 -28.46 25.88
N GLY A 504 -11.72 -27.26 25.33
CA GLY A 504 -11.07 -26.97 24.05
C GLY A 504 -9.54 -27.04 24.08
N GLN A 505 -8.91 -27.32 25.24
CA GLN A 505 -7.45 -27.32 25.44
C GLN A 505 -6.78 -25.97 25.10
N PHE A 506 -7.51 -24.86 25.23
CA PHE A 506 -6.97 -23.54 24.97
C PHE A 506 -6.14 -22.98 26.13
N LEU A 507 -6.47 -23.37 27.37
CA LEU A 507 -5.88 -22.80 28.57
C LEU A 507 -4.64 -23.56 29.04
N SER A 508 -3.62 -22.82 29.45
CA SER A 508 -2.47 -23.38 30.16
C SER A 508 -2.91 -24.11 31.43
N LYS A 509 -2.30 -25.26 31.71
CA LYS A 509 -2.50 -26.00 32.96
C LYS A 509 -1.68 -25.42 34.11
N THR A 510 -0.66 -24.64 33.76
CA THR A 510 0.41 -24.23 34.67
C THR A 510 0.40 -22.75 34.99
N GLY A 511 -0.43 -21.94 34.33
CA GLY A 511 -0.65 -20.54 34.70
C GLY A 511 -0.53 -19.61 33.50
N SER A 512 0.48 -18.74 33.52
CA SER A 512 0.72 -17.68 32.54
C SER A 512 0.97 -18.17 31.11
N CYS A 513 0.83 -17.26 30.14
CA CYS A 513 1.20 -17.51 28.74
C CYS A 513 2.72 -17.63 28.63
N LYS A 514 3.23 -18.77 28.16
CA LYS A 514 4.68 -19.00 28.01
C LYS A 514 5.09 -18.76 26.55
N THR A 515 4.93 -17.53 26.10
CA THR A 515 5.16 -17.16 24.70
C THR A 515 6.57 -17.55 24.26
N TYR A 516 6.66 -18.33 23.17
CA TYR A 516 7.91 -18.88 22.60
C TYR A 516 8.66 -19.89 23.48
N ASP A 517 8.08 -20.34 24.58
CA ASP A 517 8.70 -21.37 25.42
C ASP A 517 8.44 -22.78 24.87
N ASN A 518 9.43 -23.67 24.99
CA ASN A 518 9.29 -25.05 24.52
C ASN A 518 8.23 -25.84 25.31
N ALA A 519 7.89 -25.42 26.54
CA ALA A 519 6.85 -26.00 27.38
C ALA A 519 5.52 -25.21 27.34
N ALA A 520 5.32 -24.35 26.33
CA ALA A 520 4.06 -23.66 26.04
C ALA A 520 2.88 -24.65 25.93
N ASP A 521 1.87 -24.49 26.79
CA ASP A 521 0.76 -25.45 26.97
C ASP A 521 -0.63 -24.81 26.86
N GLY A 522 -0.73 -23.57 26.37
CA GLY A 522 -1.97 -22.80 26.27
C GLY A 522 -1.82 -21.38 26.81
N TYR A 523 -2.88 -20.58 26.68
CA TYR A 523 -2.90 -19.21 27.18
C TYR A 523 -3.53 -19.10 28.58
N CYS A 524 -3.27 -17.99 29.26
CA CYS A 524 -3.91 -17.61 30.52
C CYS A 524 -4.97 -16.53 30.25
N ARG A 525 -6.20 -16.68 30.73
CA ARG A 525 -7.22 -15.61 30.55
C ARG A 525 -6.83 -14.38 31.38
N GLY A 526 -7.08 -13.19 30.85
CA GLY A 526 -6.82 -11.93 31.54
C GLY A 526 -7.95 -10.92 31.43
N ASP A 527 -8.27 -10.22 32.52
CA ASP A 527 -9.06 -8.99 32.50
C ASP A 527 -8.28 -7.88 31.76
N GLY A 528 -9.00 -6.97 31.10
CA GLY A 528 -8.41 -5.80 30.48
C GLY A 528 -9.48 -4.89 29.88
N CYS A 529 -9.44 -3.61 30.21
CA CYS A 529 -10.31 -2.60 29.60
C CYS A 529 -9.45 -1.40 29.20
N GLY A 530 -9.48 -1.02 27.92
CA GLY A 530 -8.64 0.07 27.41
C GLY A 530 -9.37 0.91 26.36
N THR A 531 -9.05 2.20 26.34
CA THR A 531 -9.57 3.17 25.38
C THR A 531 -8.42 4.01 24.83
N VAL A 532 -8.42 4.23 23.51
CA VAL A 532 -7.61 5.24 22.81
C VAL A 532 -8.51 6.27 22.14
N VAL A 533 -8.03 7.51 22.05
CA VAL A 533 -8.66 8.59 21.28
C VAL A 533 -7.88 8.79 19.99
N LEU A 534 -8.57 8.67 18.87
CA LEU A 534 -8.01 8.69 17.53
C LEU A 534 -8.53 9.92 16.76
N LYS A 535 -7.65 10.56 15.99
CA LYS A 535 -7.99 11.61 15.03
C LYS A 535 -7.20 11.41 13.75
N ARG A 536 -7.64 11.99 12.64
CA ARG A 536 -6.73 12.17 11.50
C ARG A 536 -5.57 13.05 11.95
N TYR A 537 -4.36 12.73 11.50
CA TYR A 537 -3.13 13.41 11.93
C TYR A 537 -3.21 14.93 11.74
N GLU A 538 -3.76 15.39 10.61
CA GLU A 538 -3.95 16.81 10.33
C GLU A 538 -4.92 17.50 11.30
N ASP A 539 -6.00 16.82 11.71
CA ASP A 539 -6.93 17.38 12.69
C ASP A 539 -6.29 17.47 14.07
N ALA A 540 -5.45 16.49 14.44
CA ALA A 540 -4.68 16.52 15.68
C ALA A 540 -3.67 17.67 15.70
N LEU A 541 -2.98 17.93 14.59
CA LEU A 541 -2.08 19.08 14.44
C LEU A 541 -2.83 20.41 14.51
N ALA A 542 -3.96 20.53 13.81
CA ALA A 542 -4.78 21.73 13.80
C ALA A 542 -5.32 22.08 15.19
N ASP A 543 -5.70 21.05 15.95
CA ASP A 543 -6.21 21.20 17.31
C ASP A 543 -5.11 21.34 18.37
N LYS A 544 -3.83 21.18 17.98
CA LYS A 544 -2.66 21.16 18.85
C LYS A 544 -2.75 20.09 19.94
N ASP A 545 -3.26 18.93 19.57
CA ASP A 545 -3.35 17.80 20.47
C ASP A 545 -1.96 17.21 20.76
N ASN A 546 -1.81 16.56 21.91
CA ASN A 546 -0.62 15.79 22.23
C ASN A 546 -0.66 14.45 21.47
N ILE A 547 0.26 14.24 20.53
CA ILE A 547 0.28 13.02 19.70
C ILE A 547 1.21 11.98 20.35
N LEU A 548 0.64 10.87 20.81
CA LEU A 548 1.36 9.77 21.46
C LEU A 548 2.02 8.83 20.44
N GLY A 549 1.42 8.71 19.25
CA GLY A 549 1.86 7.82 18.18
C GLY A 549 0.93 7.92 16.97
N CYS A 550 1.31 7.28 15.87
CA CYS A 550 0.53 7.27 14.64
C CYS A 550 0.30 5.84 14.14
N ILE A 551 -0.93 5.55 13.70
CA ILE A 551 -1.30 4.35 12.96
C ILE A 551 -1.16 4.69 11.48
N LEU A 552 -0.20 4.04 10.81
CA LEU A 552 0.09 4.24 9.39
C LEU A 552 -0.74 3.30 8.49
N GLY A 553 -1.10 2.13 9.01
CA GLY A 553 -1.90 1.15 8.28
C GLY A 553 -2.54 0.16 9.24
N ALA A 554 -3.71 -0.35 8.85
CA ALA A 554 -4.41 -1.43 9.53
C ALA A 554 -5.07 -2.35 8.50
N ALA A 555 -5.13 -3.65 8.80
CA ALA A 555 -5.75 -4.63 7.94
C ALA A 555 -6.29 -5.81 8.75
N THR A 556 -7.30 -6.48 8.20
CA THR A 556 -7.86 -7.73 8.70
C THR A 556 -8.05 -8.69 7.54
N ASN A 557 -7.86 -9.98 7.79
CA ASN A 557 -8.27 -11.07 6.90
C ASN A 557 -8.80 -12.26 7.74
N HIS A 558 -8.93 -13.43 7.12
CA HIS A 558 -9.40 -14.64 7.79
C HIS A 558 -8.56 -15.84 7.38
N SER A 559 -8.24 -16.72 8.33
CA SER A 559 -7.49 -17.98 8.10
C SER A 559 -8.40 -19.06 7.50
N ALA A 560 -9.02 -18.79 6.34
CA ALA A 560 -9.99 -19.69 5.71
C ALA A 560 -9.39 -21.04 5.27
N GLU A 561 -8.08 -21.06 4.98
CA GLU A 561 -7.33 -22.25 4.55
C GLU A 561 -6.76 -23.06 5.74
N ALA A 562 -7.14 -22.73 6.98
CA ALA A 562 -6.70 -23.46 8.15
C ALA A 562 -7.28 -24.89 8.19
N VAL A 563 -6.51 -25.82 8.77
CA VAL A 563 -6.90 -27.24 8.93
C VAL A 563 -8.10 -27.45 9.86
N SER A 564 -8.40 -26.46 10.70
CA SER A 564 -9.53 -26.44 11.63
C SER A 564 -9.92 -25.00 11.91
N ILE A 565 -11.19 -24.76 12.25
CA ILE A 565 -11.75 -23.43 12.55
C ILE A 565 -11.00 -22.68 13.67
N THR A 566 -10.26 -23.39 14.52
CA THR A 566 -9.51 -22.84 15.66
C THR A 566 -8.01 -22.79 15.44
N HIS A 567 -7.49 -23.35 14.33
CA HIS A 567 -6.06 -23.37 14.05
C HIS A 567 -5.65 -22.12 13.25
N PRO A 568 -4.49 -21.50 13.56
CA PRO A 568 -3.96 -20.41 12.75
C PRO A 568 -3.40 -20.94 11.42
N HIS A 569 -3.19 -20.03 10.47
CA HIS A 569 -2.66 -20.35 9.14
C HIS A 569 -1.57 -19.35 8.71
N ALA A 570 -0.34 -19.84 8.55
CA ALA A 570 0.85 -19.02 8.30
C ALA A 570 0.71 -18.11 7.06
N GLY A 571 0.30 -18.69 5.92
CA GLY A 571 0.15 -17.92 4.68
C GLY A 571 -0.92 -16.81 4.77
N ALA A 572 -1.90 -16.94 5.67
CA ALA A 572 -2.88 -15.88 5.90
C ALA A 572 -2.27 -14.74 6.73
N GLN A 573 -1.46 -15.07 7.74
CA GLN A 573 -0.73 -14.10 8.56
C GLN A 573 0.32 -13.37 7.73
N GLU A 574 1.16 -14.08 6.97
CA GLU A 574 2.16 -13.48 6.07
C GLU A 574 1.52 -12.51 5.06
N PHE A 575 0.39 -12.92 4.44
CA PHE A 575 -0.36 -12.04 3.54
C PHE A 575 -0.88 -10.79 4.26
N LEU A 576 -1.37 -10.94 5.49
CA LEU A 576 -1.83 -9.83 6.31
C LEU A 576 -0.70 -8.84 6.60
N TYR A 577 0.48 -9.35 6.97
CA TYR A 577 1.67 -8.54 7.26
C TYR A 577 2.14 -7.75 6.04
N LYS A 578 2.24 -8.41 4.87
CA LYS A 578 2.56 -7.73 3.61
C LYS A 578 1.52 -6.68 3.24
N LYS A 579 0.24 -6.97 3.45
CA LYS A 579 -0.84 -6.02 3.17
C LYS A 579 -0.78 -4.80 4.08
N VAL A 580 -0.53 -4.96 5.38
CA VAL A 580 -0.45 -3.81 6.30
C VAL A 580 0.79 -2.96 6.02
N LEU A 581 1.94 -3.57 5.71
CA LEU A 581 3.14 -2.85 5.28
C LEU A 581 2.90 -2.06 3.98
N ALA A 582 2.26 -2.69 3.00
CA ALA A 582 1.89 -2.02 1.74
C ALA A 582 0.91 -0.86 1.95
N ASN A 583 -0.11 -1.04 2.81
CA ASN A 583 -1.05 0.03 3.16
C ASN A 583 -0.34 1.19 3.89
N ALA A 584 0.62 0.87 4.76
CA ALA A 584 1.40 1.86 5.50
C ALA A 584 2.48 2.55 4.66
N GLY A 585 2.85 1.98 3.51
CA GLY A 585 3.99 2.45 2.72
C GLY A 585 5.33 2.29 3.43
N VAL A 586 5.47 1.23 4.25
CA VAL A 586 6.65 0.99 5.10
C VAL A 586 7.39 -0.26 4.62
N ASP A 587 8.71 -0.17 4.50
CA ASP A 587 9.54 -1.34 4.21
C ASP A 587 9.73 -2.18 5.48
N ALA A 588 9.77 -3.51 5.34
CA ALA A 588 9.94 -4.41 6.48
C ALA A 588 11.24 -4.14 7.28
N HIS A 589 12.29 -3.63 6.64
CA HIS A 589 13.55 -3.26 7.28
C HIS A 589 13.45 -2.00 8.15
N GLU A 590 12.37 -1.24 8.07
CA GLU A 590 12.11 -0.08 8.93
C GLU A 590 11.39 -0.46 10.23
N ILE A 591 10.89 -1.70 10.34
CA ILE A 591 10.21 -2.19 11.55
C ILE A 591 11.24 -2.58 12.61
N SER A 592 11.21 -1.87 13.73
CA SER A 592 12.12 -2.12 14.87
C SER A 592 11.54 -3.03 15.95
N TYR A 593 10.21 -3.23 15.96
CA TYR A 593 9.51 -3.98 17.00
C TYR A 593 8.22 -4.60 16.45
N VAL A 594 7.89 -5.80 16.92
CA VAL A 594 6.64 -6.51 16.60
C VAL A 594 6.02 -7.00 17.91
N GLU A 595 4.88 -6.40 18.28
CA GLU A 595 4.00 -6.95 19.32
C GLU A 595 3.18 -8.09 18.71
N MET A 596 3.62 -9.33 18.89
CA MET A 596 2.97 -10.52 18.34
C MET A 596 1.75 -10.94 19.18
N HIS A 597 0.87 -11.78 18.61
CA HIS A 597 -0.27 -12.34 19.32
C HIS A 597 0.16 -13.28 20.45
N GLY A 598 1.17 -14.12 20.20
CA GLY A 598 1.99 -14.72 21.25
C GLY A 598 1.23 -15.50 22.33
N THR A 599 0.29 -16.34 21.93
CA THR A 599 -0.65 -17.01 22.86
C THR A 599 -0.03 -18.06 23.78
N GLY A 600 1.25 -18.39 23.65
CA GLY A 600 1.89 -19.42 24.48
C GLY A 600 1.41 -20.81 24.09
N THR A 601 1.25 -21.06 22.79
CA THR A 601 0.95 -22.40 22.23
C THR A 601 2.07 -22.83 21.29
N GLN A 602 2.57 -24.06 21.41
CA GLN A 602 3.66 -24.54 20.54
C GLN A 602 3.35 -24.38 19.04
N ALA A 603 2.12 -24.72 18.63
CA ALA A 603 1.71 -24.60 17.24
C ALA A 603 1.47 -23.15 16.82
N GLY A 604 0.76 -22.36 17.63
CA GLY A 604 0.43 -20.97 17.29
C GLY A 604 1.67 -20.09 17.25
N ASP A 605 2.50 -20.14 18.29
CA ASP A 605 3.71 -19.33 18.39
C ASP A 605 4.72 -19.70 17.28
N GLY A 606 4.89 -20.99 16.97
CA GLY A 606 5.75 -21.45 15.88
C GLY A 606 5.28 -21.01 14.49
N ILE A 607 3.96 -21.05 14.24
CA ILE A 607 3.35 -20.57 13.01
C ILE A 607 3.51 -19.05 12.88
N GLU A 608 3.25 -18.31 13.96
CA GLU A 608 3.31 -16.85 13.95
C GLU A 608 4.74 -16.34 13.74
N MET A 609 5.75 -16.99 14.35
CA MET A 609 7.17 -16.63 14.13
C MET A 609 7.66 -16.87 12.70
N THR A 610 7.03 -17.80 11.97
CA THR A 610 7.41 -18.13 10.58
C THR A 610 6.74 -17.19 9.57
N SER A 611 5.57 -16.66 9.93
CA SER A 611 4.72 -15.84 9.07
C SER A 611 5.26 -14.44 8.90
#